data_AF-A0A2T4HSP3-F1
#
_entry.id   AF-A0A2T4HSP3-F1
#
_cell.length_a   1.000
_cell.length_b   1.000
_cell.length_c   1.000
_cell.angle_alpha   90.00
_cell.angle_beta   90.00
_cell.angle_gamma   90.00
#
_symmetry.space_group_name_H-M   'P 1'
#
loop_
_entity.id
_entity.type
_entity.pdbx_description
1 polymer ?
#
loop_
_entity_poly.entity_id
_entity_poly.type
_entity_poly.pdbx_seq_one_letter_code
_entity_poly.pdbx_strand_id
1 'polypeptide(L)'
;MTRLKEMGESAAWHLMVGAALEGARQQGYALKKQPGRGLSNTYELTKDGKTQTASIRTTRDRWVAFPPLDDGKRWKTLDDVDLVLVAAVDDRLNPQNVDVYLFPADEVKKRFDASYAARIENGHTVRNNYGMWVMLDKGDNAVISQVGHGIAEEYPRIANFSIDELEGTVSKDVRKMADEAAPEPEEAIPAEAGPSLNTVADVLAFAREKIAVLTGMPGDTIKLDLKMGV
;
A
#
# COMPACT_ATOMS: atom_id res chain seq x y z
N MET A 1 -4.47 20.94 6.60
CA MET A 1 -4.49 19.80 5.67
C MET A 1 -3.17 19.07 5.87
N THR A 2 -3.10 17.74 5.83
CA THR A 2 -1.81 17.05 6.09
C THR A 2 -0.98 17.00 4.82
N ARG A 3 0.35 17.06 4.93
CA ARG A 3 1.29 17.03 3.80
C ARG A 3 1.02 15.87 2.83
N LEU A 4 0.81 14.67 3.37
CA LEU A 4 0.45 13.49 2.56
C LEU A 4 -0.89 13.61 1.82
N LYS A 5 -1.86 14.38 2.33
CA LYS A 5 -3.12 14.64 1.61
C LYS A 5 -2.93 15.61 0.46
N GLU A 6 -2.02 16.57 0.60
CA GLU A 6 -1.71 17.57 -0.43
C GLU A 6 -1.00 16.93 -1.63
N MET A 7 -0.16 15.91 -1.40
CA MET A 7 0.50 15.13 -2.45
C MET A 7 -0.47 14.32 -3.32
N GLY A 8 -1.69 14.04 -2.84
CA GLY A 8 -2.64 13.12 -3.46
C GLY A 8 -2.38 11.66 -3.11
N GLU A 9 -3.46 10.85 -3.15
CA GLU A 9 -3.46 9.49 -2.61
C GLU A 9 -2.42 8.56 -3.26
N SER A 10 -2.28 8.62 -4.58
CA SER A 10 -1.32 7.79 -5.32
C SER A 10 0.14 8.14 -4.97
N ALA A 11 0.50 9.42 -4.97
CA ALA A 11 1.86 9.85 -4.66
C ALA A 11 2.22 9.54 -3.20
N ALA A 12 1.31 9.81 -2.26
CA ALA A 12 1.51 9.46 -0.86
C ALA A 12 1.62 7.95 -0.64
N TRP A 13 0.83 7.14 -1.35
CA TRP A 13 0.96 5.68 -1.29
C TRP A 13 2.32 5.20 -1.80
N HIS A 14 2.77 5.69 -2.96
CA HIS A 14 4.08 5.36 -3.51
C HIS A 14 5.23 5.78 -2.59
N LEU A 15 5.14 6.95 -1.96
CA LEU A 15 6.12 7.42 -0.98
C LEU A 15 6.23 6.45 0.20
N MET A 16 5.10 6.03 0.76
CA MET A 16 5.06 5.09 1.89
C MET A 16 5.58 3.69 1.50
N VAL A 17 5.26 3.21 0.30
CA VAL A 17 5.81 1.94 -0.22
C VAL A 17 7.32 2.07 -0.45
N GLY A 18 7.78 3.20 -1.00
CA GLY A 18 9.19 3.49 -1.18
C GLY A 18 9.95 3.47 0.14
N ALA A 19 9.41 4.10 1.18
CA ALA A 19 9.96 4.06 2.53
C ALA A 19 10.09 2.62 3.05
N ALA A 20 9.04 1.80 2.90
CA ALA A 20 9.05 0.40 3.31
C ALA A 20 10.21 -0.37 2.65
N LEU A 21 10.30 -0.28 1.32
CA LEU A 21 11.33 -0.95 0.53
C LEU A 21 12.74 -0.46 0.90
N GLU A 22 12.92 0.85 1.03
CA GLU A 22 14.22 1.41 1.40
C GLU A 22 14.65 1.00 2.81
N GLY A 23 13.73 0.98 3.77
CA GLY A 23 13.99 0.46 5.11
C GLY A 23 14.45 -1.00 5.07
N ALA A 24 13.84 -1.85 4.24
CA ALA A 24 14.31 -3.23 4.05
C ALA A 24 15.69 -3.30 3.38
N ARG A 25 15.99 -2.45 2.39
CA ARG A 25 17.33 -2.39 1.77
C ARG A 25 18.42 -2.00 2.76
N GLN A 26 18.16 -1.01 3.61
CA GLN A 26 19.11 -0.57 4.65
C GLN A 26 19.39 -1.67 5.68
N GLN A 27 18.45 -2.59 5.88
CA GLN A 27 18.65 -3.79 6.68
C GLN A 27 19.39 -4.92 5.94
N GLY A 28 19.84 -4.69 4.71
CA GLY A 28 20.62 -5.64 3.91
C GLY A 28 19.79 -6.64 3.11
N TYR A 29 18.49 -6.40 2.92
CA TYR A 29 17.66 -7.24 2.06
C TYR A 29 17.78 -6.84 0.59
N ALA A 30 17.99 -7.83 -0.28
CA ALA A 30 17.67 -7.72 -1.69
C ALA A 30 16.16 -7.94 -1.90
N LEU A 31 15.54 -7.14 -2.77
CA LEU A 31 14.09 -7.09 -2.96
C LEU A 31 13.73 -7.42 -4.40
N LYS A 32 12.75 -8.30 -4.60
CA LYS A 32 12.17 -8.60 -5.92
C LYS A 32 10.65 -8.63 -5.82
N LYS A 33 9.97 -7.83 -6.64
CA LYS A 33 8.49 -7.79 -6.67
C LYS A 33 7.94 -9.10 -7.25
N GLN A 34 6.91 -9.67 -6.63
CA GLN A 34 6.22 -10.83 -7.20
C GLN A 34 5.15 -10.38 -8.21
N PRO A 35 5.20 -10.81 -9.48
CA PRO A 35 4.18 -10.47 -10.48
C PRO A 35 2.85 -11.19 -10.22
N GLY A 36 1.77 -10.71 -10.84
CA GLY A 36 0.48 -11.44 -10.92
C GLY A 36 -0.40 -11.42 -9.66
N ARG A 37 -0.05 -10.70 -8.60
CA ARG A 37 -0.80 -10.66 -7.33
C ARG A 37 -1.75 -9.45 -7.17
N GLY A 38 -2.00 -8.69 -8.25
CA GLY A 38 -2.92 -7.54 -8.26
C GLY A 38 -2.45 -6.39 -7.36
N LEU A 39 -3.36 -5.78 -6.59
CA LEU A 39 -3.05 -4.72 -5.60
C LEU A 39 -2.24 -5.23 -4.39
N SER A 40 -1.98 -6.53 -4.30
CA SER A 40 -1.18 -7.10 -3.21
C SER A 40 0.29 -6.76 -3.44
N ASN A 41 0.84 -5.90 -2.59
CA ASN A 41 2.20 -5.41 -2.71
C ASN A 41 3.17 -6.41 -2.05
N THR A 42 3.37 -7.56 -2.71
CA THR A 42 4.18 -8.69 -2.21
C THR A 42 5.56 -8.74 -2.86
N TYR A 43 6.60 -9.00 -2.06
CA TYR A 43 8.00 -9.04 -2.49
C TYR A 43 8.70 -10.29 -1.94
N GLU A 44 9.69 -10.79 -2.68
CA GLU A 44 10.73 -11.66 -2.17
C GLU A 44 11.81 -10.79 -1.52
N LEU A 45 12.16 -11.12 -0.29
CA LEU A 45 13.21 -10.52 0.52
C LEU A 45 14.31 -11.57 0.71
N THR A 46 15.49 -11.32 0.15
CA THR A 46 16.65 -12.21 0.29
C THR A 46 17.72 -11.55 1.14
N LYS A 47 18.15 -12.23 2.21
CA LYS A 47 19.27 -11.82 3.06
C LYS A 47 20.03 -13.05 3.54
N ASP A 48 21.36 -12.98 3.50
CA ASP A 48 22.26 -14.07 3.93
C ASP A 48 21.94 -15.43 3.28
N GLY A 49 21.56 -15.42 2.00
CA GLY A 49 21.19 -16.61 1.24
C GLY A 49 19.80 -17.19 1.55
N LYS A 50 19.04 -16.61 2.48
CA LYS A 50 17.67 -16.99 2.79
C LYS A 50 16.69 -16.05 2.09
N THR A 51 15.76 -16.62 1.34
CA THR A 51 14.64 -15.89 0.71
C THR A 51 13.37 -16.12 1.51
N GLN A 52 12.65 -15.03 1.79
CA GLN A 52 11.35 -15.02 2.44
C GLN A 52 10.39 -14.15 1.62
N THR A 53 9.10 -14.45 1.67
CA THR A 53 8.06 -13.63 1.03
C THR A 53 7.53 -12.61 2.03
N ALA A 54 7.38 -11.35 1.64
CA ALA A 54 6.84 -10.29 2.48
C ALA A 54 5.65 -9.58 1.83
N SER A 55 4.64 -9.24 2.65
CA SER A 55 3.55 -8.33 2.25
C SER A 55 3.83 -6.92 2.77
N ILE A 56 3.69 -5.90 1.93
CA ILE A 56 3.81 -4.50 2.34
C ILE A 56 2.46 -3.94 2.76
N ARG A 57 2.41 -3.30 3.94
CA ARG A 57 1.28 -2.50 4.42
C ARG A 57 1.71 -1.06 4.63
N THR A 58 0.83 -0.13 4.26
CA THR A 58 1.01 1.29 4.52
C THR A 58 -0.14 1.77 5.38
N THR A 59 0.15 2.61 6.37
CA THR A 59 -0.88 3.16 7.25
C THR A 59 -0.58 4.61 7.63
N ARG A 60 -1.64 5.42 7.67
CA ARG A 60 -1.59 6.83 8.10
C ARG A 60 -2.20 7.05 9.49
N ASP A 61 -2.78 6.01 10.08
CA ASP A 61 -3.43 6.06 11.38
C ASP A 61 -2.89 4.98 12.34
N ARG A 62 -1.86 4.26 11.90
CA ARG A 62 -1.18 3.19 12.64
C ARG A 62 -2.07 1.95 12.87
N TRP A 63 -3.09 1.78 12.03
CA TRP A 63 -3.85 0.54 11.88
C TRP A 63 -3.52 -0.17 10.56
N VAL A 64 -3.22 -1.46 10.63
CA VAL A 64 -2.99 -2.30 9.45
C VAL A 64 -4.14 -3.27 9.26
N ALA A 65 -4.45 -3.60 8.01
CA ALA A 65 -5.56 -4.48 7.69
C ALA A 65 -5.17 -5.68 6.85
N PHE A 66 -5.77 -6.82 7.21
CA PHE A 66 -5.85 -8.03 6.40
C PHE A 66 -7.32 -8.48 6.37
N PRO A 67 -7.86 -8.78 5.18
CA PRO A 67 -9.22 -9.33 5.09
C PRO A 67 -9.28 -10.77 5.61
N PRO A 68 -10.26 -11.12 6.46
CA PRO A 68 -10.50 -12.50 6.81
C PRO A 68 -11.07 -13.26 5.61
N LEU A 69 -10.78 -14.54 5.60
CA LEU A 69 -11.29 -15.55 4.69
C LEU A 69 -11.81 -16.71 5.53
N ASP A 70 -12.76 -17.46 4.96
CA ASP A 70 -13.26 -18.69 5.56
C ASP A 70 -13.70 -18.50 7.03
N ASP A 71 -14.35 -17.36 7.31
CA ASP A 71 -14.83 -16.93 8.62
C ASP A 71 -13.71 -16.83 9.66
N GLY A 72 -12.65 -16.11 9.29
CA GLY A 72 -11.50 -15.83 10.17
C GLY A 72 -10.54 -16.98 10.36
N LYS A 73 -10.72 -18.11 9.65
CA LYS A 73 -9.77 -19.23 9.65
C LYS A 73 -8.53 -18.97 8.82
N ARG A 74 -8.63 -18.03 7.87
CA ARG A 74 -7.55 -17.61 6.98
C ARG A 74 -7.53 -16.10 6.80
N TRP A 75 -6.39 -15.58 6.37
CA TRP A 75 -6.16 -14.16 6.15
C TRP A 75 -5.63 -13.91 4.75
N LYS A 76 -6.38 -13.16 3.94
CA LYS A 76 -6.01 -12.86 2.55
C LYS A 76 -4.65 -12.18 2.53
N THR A 77 -3.72 -12.69 1.72
CA THR A 77 -2.29 -12.29 1.61
C THR A 77 -1.40 -12.54 2.84
N LEU A 78 -1.92 -12.51 4.07
CA LEU A 78 -1.10 -12.75 5.26
C LEU A 78 -0.68 -14.22 5.38
N ASP A 79 -1.57 -15.16 5.05
CA ASP A 79 -1.26 -16.59 5.10
C ASP A 79 -0.26 -17.03 4.02
N ASP A 80 -0.02 -16.20 3.00
CA ASP A 80 0.84 -16.50 1.86
C ASP A 80 2.27 -15.93 2.01
N VAL A 81 2.59 -15.29 3.15
CA VAL A 81 3.87 -14.58 3.34
C VAL A 81 4.52 -14.97 4.66
N ASP A 82 5.85 -14.85 4.72
CA ASP A 82 6.65 -15.11 5.92
C ASP A 82 6.83 -13.84 6.77
N LEU A 83 6.77 -12.67 6.14
CA LEU A 83 7.06 -11.37 6.74
C LEU A 83 5.98 -10.34 6.39
N VAL A 84 5.79 -9.36 7.26
CA VAL A 84 4.96 -8.18 6.99
C VAL A 84 5.82 -6.93 7.19
N LEU A 85 6.00 -6.17 6.11
CA LEU A 85 6.77 -4.94 6.10
C LEU A 85 5.79 -3.76 6.15
N VAL A 86 5.82 -2.98 7.22
CA VAL A 86 4.84 -1.93 7.48
C VAL A 86 5.51 -0.57 7.46
N ALA A 87 5.03 0.33 6.60
CA ALA A 87 5.33 1.76 6.69
C ALA A 87 4.16 2.48 7.37
N ALA A 88 4.45 3.13 8.49
CA ALA A 88 3.48 3.85 9.30
C ALA A 88 3.94 5.28 9.53
N VAL A 89 3.03 6.25 9.41
CA VAL A 89 3.35 7.61 9.84
C VAL A 89 3.53 7.66 11.36
N ASP A 90 4.36 8.59 11.83
CA ASP A 90 4.57 8.84 13.24
C ASP A 90 3.33 9.47 13.92
N ASP A 91 2.69 10.44 13.27
CA ASP A 91 1.48 11.10 13.76
C ASP A 91 0.40 11.21 12.67
N ARG A 92 -0.85 10.90 13.02
CA ARG A 92 -2.00 10.92 12.08
C ARG A 92 -2.39 12.33 11.64
N LEU A 93 -2.33 13.29 12.56
CA LEU A 93 -2.79 14.66 12.36
C LEU A 93 -1.72 15.56 11.78
N ASN A 94 -0.45 15.31 12.11
CA ASN A 94 0.69 16.06 11.63
C ASN A 94 1.87 15.12 11.31
N PRO A 95 1.77 14.27 10.28
CA PRO A 95 2.82 13.31 9.96
C PRO A 95 4.10 14.05 9.56
N GLN A 96 5.21 13.72 10.22
CA GLN A 96 6.54 14.26 9.91
C GLN A 96 7.49 13.16 9.42
N ASN A 97 7.30 11.94 9.94
CA ASN A 97 8.16 10.81 9.66
C ASN A 97 7.35 9.57 9.27
N VAL A 98 8.03 8.66 8.60
CA VAL A 98 7.56 7.32 8.27
C VAL A 98 8.46 6.33 9.00
N ASP A 99 7.88 5.65 9.98
CA ASP A 99 8.48 4.48 10.61
C ASP A 99 8.30 3.25 9.74
N VAL A 100 9.35 2.45 9.62
CA VAL A 100 9.31 1.17 8.92
C VAL A 100 9.52 0.05 9.90
N TYR A 101 8.63 -0.94 9.90
CA TYR A 101 8.69 -2.12 10.75
C TYR A 101 8.71 -3.38 9.90
N LEU A 102 9.41 -4.41 10.38
CA LEU A 102 9.43 -5.73 9.77
C LEU A 102 9.00 -6.76 10.82
N PHE A 103 7.84 -7.36 10.61
CA PHE A 103 7.25 -8.32 11.54
C PHE A 103 7.25 -9.74 10.96
N PRO A 104 7.46 -10.78 11.78
CA PRO A 104 7.10 -12.14 11.43
C PRO A 104 5.59 -12.26 11.14
N ALA A 105 5.21 -12.90 10.04
CA ALA A 105 3.81 -13.01 9.64
C ALA A 105 2.96 -13.85 10.61
N ASP A 106 3.56 -14.84 11.28
CA ASP A 106 2.91 -15.66 12.29
C ASP A 106 2.53 -14.84 13.54
N GLU A 107 3.39 -13.92 13.97
CA GLU A 107 3.08 -13.00 15.08
C GLU A 107 1.99 -12.00 14.71
N VAL A 108 2.00 -11.48 13.47
CA VAL A 108 0.88 -10.67 12.96
C VAL A 108 -0.41 -11.49 12.94
N LYS A 109 -0.34 -12.75 12.47
CA LYS A 109 -1.51 -13.64 12.42
C LYS A 109 -2.12 -13.89 13.80
N LYS A 110 -1.31 -14.20 14.83
CA LYS A 110 -1.80 -14.38 16.21
C LYS A 110 -2.63 -13.19 16.70
N ARG A 111 -2.20 -11.98 16.36
CA ARG A 111 -2.89 -10.74 16.74
C ARG A 111 -4.21 -10.58 16.01
N PHE A 112 -4.22 -10.87 14.71
CA PHE A 112 -5.43 -10.89 13.91
C PHE A 112 -6.41 -11.96 14.39
N ASP A 113 -5.95 -13.17 14.70
CA ASP A 113 -6.76 -14.26 15.25
C ASP A 113 -7.40 -13.85 16.59
N ALA A 114 -6.62 -13.26 17.51
CA ALA A 114 -7.14 -12.74 18.79
C ALA A 114 -8.18 -11.63 18.59
N SER A 115 -7.91 -10.71 17.67
CA SER A 115 -8.81 -9.60 17.34
C SER A 115 -10.11 -10.09 16.69
N TYR A 116 -10.04 -11.12 15.85
CA TYR A 116 -11.22 -11.76 15.26
C TYR A 116 -12.05 -12.46 16.33
N ALA A 117 -11.42 -13.31 17.16
CA ALA A 117 -12.07 -14.05 18.23
C ALA A 117 -12.82 -13.11 19.19
N ALA A 118 -12.18 -12.04 19.64
CA ALA A 118 -12.81 -11.07 20.54
C ALA A 118 -14.03 -10.39 19.91
N ARG A 119 -13.98 -10.06 18.61
CA ARG A 119 -15.13 -9.48 17.89
C ARG A 119 -16.29 -10.46 17.81
N ILE A 120 -16.03 -11.73 17.48
CA ILE A 120 -17.07 -12.76 17.39
C ILE A 120 -17.69 -13.06 18.76
N GLU A 121 -16.88 -13.19 19.80
CA GLU A 121 -17.34 -13.42 21.17
C GLU A 121 -18.27 -12.30 21.68
N ASN A 122 -18.05 -11.07 21.21
CA ASN A 122 -18.86 -9.89 21.56
C ASN A 122 -19.97 -9.59 20.54
N GLY A 123 -20.32 -10.55 19.68
CA GLY A 123 -21.48 -10.45 18.77
C GLY A 123 -21.27 -9.52 17.57
N HIS A 124 -20.03 -9.11 17.26
CA HIS A 124 -19.76 -8.32 16.07
C HIS A 124 -19.78 -9.20 14.82
N THR A 125 -20.24 -8.64 13.69
CA THR A 125 -20.14 -9.30 12.38
C THR A 125 -18.84 -8.88 11.70
N VAL A 126 -17.96 -9.85 11.42
CA VAL A 126 -16.75 -9.65 10.62
C VAL A 126 -16.95 -10.31 9.26
N ARG A 127 -16.92 -9.52 8.18
CA ARG A 127 -17.21 -10.00 6.82
C ARG A 127 -15.96 -10.51 6.13
N ASN A 128 -16.03 -11.68 5.50
CA ASN A 128 -14.97 -12.17 4.62
C ASN A 128 -14.69 -11.17 3.49
N ASN A 129 -13.45 -11.11 3.03
CA ASN A 129 -12.96 -10.19 1.98
C ASN A 129 -13.11 -8.69 2.30
N TYR A 130 -13.47 -8.31 3.52
CA TYR A 130 -13.43 -6.93 3.98
C TYR A 130 -12.29 -6.75 4.98
N GLY A 131 -11.61 -5.60 4.96
CA GLY A 131 -10.51 -5.36 5.89
C GLY A 131 -10.94 -5.57 7.34
N MET A 132 -10.10 -6.23 8.12
CA MET A 132 -10.15 -6.13 9.58
C MET A 132 -8.89 -5.41 10.02
N TRP A 133 -9.01 -4.43 10.91
CA TRP A 133 -7.88 -3.60 11.31
C TRP A 133 -7.37 -4.00 12.69
N VAL A 134 -6.05 -4.03 12.84
CA VAL A 134 -5.34 -4.20 14.11
C VAL A 134 -4.36 -3.04 14.27
N MET A 135 -4.34 -2.47 15.48
CA MET A 135 -3.49 -1.32 15.82
C MET A 135 -2.03 -1.78 16.01
N LEU A 136 -1.09 -1.02 15.46
CA LEU A 136 0.34 -1.30 15.64
C LEU A 136 0.79 -0.97 17.07
N ASP A 137 0.34 0.17 17.59
CA ASP A 137 0.70 0.69 18.91
C ASP A 137 -0.06 0.02 20.03
N LYS A 138 0.35 0.33 21.26
CA LYS A 138 -0.37 -0.09 22.45
C LYS A 138 -1.76 0.55 22.50
N GLY A 139 -2.78 -0.29 22.52
CA GLY A 139 -4.17 0.08 22.76
C GLY A 139 -4.66 -0.35 24.15
N ASP A 140 -5.97 -0.51 24.24
CA ASP A 140 -6.72 -0.92 25.43
C ASP A 140 -7.47 -2.24 25.16
N ASN A 141 -7.11 -3.29 25.89
CA ASN A 141 -7.76 -4.60 25.79
C ASN A 141 -9.24 -4.59 26.22
N ALA A 142 -9.71 -3.57 26.95
CA ALA A 142 -11.14 -3.40 27.24
C ALA A 142 -11.94 -2.95 26.01
N VAL A 143 -11.28 -2.41 24.98
CA VAL A 143 -11.91 -2.02 23.72
C VAL A 143 -11.78 -3.18 22.73
N ILE A 144 -12.89 -3.87 22.45
CA ILE A 144 -12.91 -5.09 21.60
C ILE A 144 -12.23 -4.89 20.24
N SER A 145 -12.39 -3.72 19.62
CA SER A 145 -11.76 -3.42 18.33
C SER A 145 -10.23 -3.24 18.39
N GLN A 146 -9.65 -3.12 19.59
CA GLN A 146 -8.22 -2.95 19.83
C GLN A 146 -7.53 -4.25 20.28
N VAL A 147 -8.26 -5.32 20.59
CA VAL A 147 -7.63 -6.61 20.95
C VAL A 147 -6.62 -7.04 19.86
N GLY A 148 -5.45 -7.51 20.28
CA GLY A 148 -4.33 -7.85 19.38
C GLY A 148 -3.35 -6.71 19.09
N HIS A 149 -3.59 -5.52 19.64
CA HIS A 149 -2.74 -4.34 19.46
C HIS A 149 -1.29 -4.51 19.95
N GLY A 150 -0.40 -3.58 19.58
CA GLY A 150 0.88 -3.37 20.28
C GLY A 150 2.08 -4.14 19.74
N ILE A 151 2.02 -4.64 18.50
CA ILE A 151 3.19 -5.33 17.91
C ILE A 151 4.41 -4.43 17.80
N ALA A 152 4.23 -3.12 17.64
CA ALA A 152 5.32 -2.16 17.51
C ALA A 152 6.11 -1.94 18.82
N GLU A 153 5.57 -2.34 19.98
CA GLU A 153 6.29 -2.32 21.27
C GLU A 153 7.27 -3.48 21.40
N GLU A 154 6.96 -4.62 20.76
CA GLU A 154 7.77 -5.84 20.80
C GLU A 154 8.81 -5.88 19.68
N TYR A 155 8.50 -5.26 18.54
CA TYR A 155 9.34 -5.23 17.35
C TYR A 155 9.70 -3.78 17.02
N PRO A 156 10.94 -3.33 17.32
CA PRO A 156 11.35 -1.97 17.06
C PRO A 156 11.34 -1.68 15.55
N ARG A 157 11.14 -0.41 15.21
CA ARG A 157 11.27 0.06 13.83
C ARG A 157 12.67 -0.25 13.30
N ILE A 158 12.73 -0.71 12.06
CA ILE A 158 13.98 -1.01 11.34
C ILE A 158 14.52 0.20 10.58
N ALA A 159 13.69 1.20 10.33
CA ALA A 159 14.08 2.47 9.75
C ALA A 159 13.09 3.58 10.15
N ASN A 160 13.52 4.82 10.03
CA ASN A 160 12.71 6.01 10.21
C ASN A 160 13.20 7.05 9.20
N PHE A 161 12.27 7.57 8.41
CA PHE A 161 12.56 8.56 7.37
C PHE A 161 11.69 9.77 7.58
N SER A 162 12.27 10.96 7.51
CA SER A 162 11.45 12.17 7.39
C SER A 162 10.73 12.20 6.04
N ILE A 163 9.55 12.82 5.98
CA ILE A 163 8.83 12.98 4.72
C ILE A 163 9.65 13.84 3.74
N ASP A 164 10.43 14.80 4.22
CA ASP A 164 11.36 15.60 3.40
C ASP A 164 12.42 14.73 2.69
N GLU A 165 13.08 13.83 3.43
CA GLU A 165 14.06 12.89 2.86
C GLU A 165 13.40 11.99 1.81
N LEU A 166 12.20 11.49 2.09
CA LEU A 166 11.47 10.65 1.16
C LEU A 166 11.10 11.43 -0.10
N GLU A 167 10.55 12.63 0.00
CA GLU A 167 10.25 13.45 -1.18
C GLU A 167 11.48 13.73 -2.04
N GLY A 168 12.65 13.96 -1.43
CA GLY A 168 13.92 14.16 -2.12
C GLY A 168 14.50 12.89 -2.79
N THR A 169 14.25 11.71 -2.21
CA THR A 169 14.86 10.43 -2.60
C THR A 169 13.95 9.58 -3.50
N VAL A 170 12.66 9.51 -3.17
CA VAL A 170 11.59 8.81 -3.92
C VAL A 170 11.50 9.34 -5.36
N SER A 171 11.86 10.61 -5.60
CA SER A 171 11.81 11.21 -6.93
C SER A 171 12.78 10.60 -7.97
N LYS A 172 13.78 9.79 -7.57
CA LYS A 172 14.72 9.13 -8.49
C LYS A 172 14.45 7.63 -8.68
N ASP A 173 14.07 6.90 -7.62
CA ASP A 173 13.91 5.44 -7.69
C ASP A 173 12.45 4.99 -7.86
N VAL A 174 11.46 5.78 -7.44
CA VAL A 174 10.04 5.44 -7.67
C VAL A 174 9.60 5.72 -9.09
N ARG A 175 10.23 6.67 -9.81
CA ARG A 175 10.04 6.78 -11.26
C ARG A 175 10.52 5.50 -11.98
N LYS A 176 11.67 4.96 -11.59
CA LYS A 176 12.19 3.70 -12.13
C LYS A 176 11.33 2.49 -11.77
N MET A 177 10.89 2.36 -10.52
CA MET A 177 10.07 1.22 -10.08
C MET A 177 8.59 1.32 -10.50
N ALA A 178 8.08 2.51 -10.82
CA ALA A 178 6.76 2.71 -11.42
C ALA A 178 6.79 2.46 -12.94
N ASP A 179 7.88 2.85 -13.63
CA ASP A 179 8.10 2.50 -15.04
C ASP A 179 8.40 1.00 -15.23
N GLU A 180 9.14 0.35 -14.33
CA GLU A 180 9.38 -1.11 -14.32
C GLU A 180 8.17 -1.92 -13.80
N ALA A 181 7.15 -1.25 -13.24
CA ALA A 181 5.85 -1.85 -12.93
C ALA A 181 4.83 -1.67 -14.06
N ALA A 182 5.20 -1.01 -15.16
CA ALA A 182 4.49 -1.19 -16.42
C ALA A 182 4.70 -2.65 -16.86
N PRO A 183 3.64 -3.38 -17.23
CA PRO A 183 3.80 -4.73 -17.72
C PRO A 183 4.75 -4.72 -18.94
N GLU A 184 5.81 -5.54 -18.89
CA GLU A 184 6.49 -5.96 -20.11
C GLU A 184 5.43 -6.60 -21.04
N PRO A 185 5.43 -6.26 -22.34
CA PRO A 185 4.39 -6.69 -23.24
C PRO A 185 4.41 -8.22 -23.38
N GLU A 186 3.34 -8.87 -22.94
CA GLU A 186 3.04 -10.25 -23.32
C GLU A 186 3.03 -10.35 -24.85
N GLU A 187 3.68 -11.39 -25.38
CA GLU A 187 3.82 -11.63 -26.81
C GLU A 187 2.47 -11.57 -27.54
N ALA A 188 2.36 -10.53 -28.39
CA ALA A 188 1.59 -10.41 -29.61
C ALA A 188 0.22 -11.12 -29.70
N ILE A 189 -0.81 -10.42 -29.22
CA ILE A 189 -2.08 -10.34 -29.95
C ILE A 189 -2.07 -8.92 -30.55
N PRO A 190 -2.32 -8.72 -31.86
CA PRO A 190 -2.22 -7.40 -32.47
C PRO A 190 -3.29 -6.48 -31.87
N ALA A 191 -2.87 -5.73 -30.85
CA ALA A 191 -3.65 -4.65 -30.28
C ALA A 191 -3.64 -3.51 -31.29
N GLU A 192 -4.82 -3.08 -31.71
CA GLU A 192 -4.98 -1.76 -32.31
C GLU A 192 -4.31 -0.75 -31.36
N ALA A 193 -3.31 -0.04 -31.88
CA ALA A 193 -2.52 0.90 -31.12
C ALA A 193 -3.43 1.93 -30.45
N GLY A 194 -3.48 1.91 -29.11
CA GLY A 194 -4.02 3.03 -28.36
C GLY A 194 -3.27 4.31 -28.74
N PRO A 195 -3.94 5.46 -28.80
CA PRO A 195 -3.35 6.69 -29.34
C PRO A 195 -2.14 7.11 -28.50
N SER A 196 -1.02 7.37 -29.17
CA SER A 196 0.17 7.96 -28.54
C SER A 196 -0.12 9.41 -28.17
N LEU A 197 -0.29 9.69 -26.87
CA LEU A 197 -0.58 11.03 -26.37
C LEU A 197 0.73 11.78 -26.10
N ASN A 198 1.22 12.53 -27.08
CA ASN A 198 2.51 13.20 -27.00
C ASN A 198 2.38 14.69 -26.65
N THR A 199 1.18 15.24 -26.72
CA THR A 199 0.90 16.66 -26.48
C THR A 199 -0.26 16.85 -25.52
N VAL A 200 -0.34 18.03 -24.91
CA VAL A 200 -1.48 18.43 -24.07
C VAL A 200 -2.80 18.39 -24.87
N ALA A 201 -2.75 18.69 -26.18
CA ALA A 201 -3.91 18.58 -27.06
C ALA A 201 -4.37 17.13 -27.20
N ASP A 202 -3.45 16.17 -27.33
CA ASP A 202 -3.77 14.75 -27.41
C ASP A 202 -4.40 14.26 -26.10
N VAL A 203 -3.86 14.69 -24.96
CA VAL A 203 -4.40 14.38 -23.63
C VAL A 203 -5.81 14.92 -23.48
N LEU A 204 -6.07 16.16 -23.89
CA LEU A 204 -7.40 16.77 -23.83
C LEU A 204 -8.39 16.08 -24.79
N ALA A 205 -7.95 15.70 -25.99
CA ALA A 205 -8.78 14.99 -26.97
C ALA A 205 -9.17 13.59 -26.46
N PHE A 206 -8.19 12.83 -25.95
CA PHE A 206 -8.42 11.52 -25.35
C PHE A 206 -9.32 11.59 -24.12
N ALA A 207 -9.11 12.57 -23.24
CA ALA A 207 -9.95 12.77 -22.08
C ALA A 207 -11.39 13.10 -22.48
N ARG A 208 -11.62 13.94 -23.50
CA ARG A 208 -12.97 14.22 -24.01
C ARG A 208 -13.65 12.96 -24.55
N GLU A 209 -12.92 12.13 -25.31
CA GLU A 209 -13.46 10.88 -25.86
C GLU A 209 -13.89 9.91 -24.75
N LYS A 210 -13.07 9.71 -23.72
CA LYS A 210 -13.42 8.82 -22.61
C LYS A 210 -14.58 9.36 -21.77
N ILE A 211 -14.65 10.67 -21.54
CA ILE A 211 -15.76 11.29 -20.81
C ILE A 211 -17.04 11.21 -21.64
N ALA A 212 -16.99 11.38 -22.97
CA ALA A 212 -18.13 11.21 -23.86
C ALA A 212 -18.73 9.81 -23.77
N VAL A 213 -17.88 8.76 -23.81
CA VAL A 213 -18.32 7.37 -23.63
C VAL A 213 -18.93 7.14 -22.25
N LEU A 214 -18.33 7.69 -21.20
CA LEU A 214 -18.80 7.52 -19.82
C LEU A 214 -20.13 8.23 -19.55
N THR A 215 -20.33 9.39 -20.15
CA THR A 215 -21.47 10.28 -19.86
C THR A 215 -22.59 10.20 -20.91
N GLY A 216 -22.31 9.59 -22.07
CA GLY A 216 -23.21 9.59 -23.22
C GLY A 216 -23.37 10.95 -23.91
N MET A 217 -22.57 11.95 -23.53
CA MET A 217 -22.62 13.29 -24.12
C MET A 217 -21.73 13.39 -25.37
N PRO A 218 -22.10 14.19 -26.38
CA PRO A 218 -21.25 14.45 -27.54
C PRO A 218 -19.92 15.12 -27.14
N GLY A 219 -18.79 14.62 -27.65
CA GLY A 219 -17.45 15.05 -27.21
C GLY A 219 -17.12 16.53 -27.45
N ASP A 220 -17.77 17.16 -28.43
CA ASP A 220 -17.67 18.59 -28.77
C ASP A 220 -18.39 19.50 -27.76
N THR A 221 -19.30 18.95 -26.95
CA THR A 221 -19.98 19.67 -25.86
C THR A 221 -19.19 19.67 -24.55
N ILE A 222 -18.14 18.84 -24.44
CA ILE A 222 -17.35 18.65 -23.23
C ILE A 222 -16.20 19.68 -23.18
N LYS A 223 -16.34 20.67 -22.29
CA LYS A 223 -15.28 21.64 -21.98
C LYS A 223 -14.41 21.13 -20.84
N LEU A 224 -13.10 21.12 -21.07
CA LEU A 224 -12.10 20.68 -20.10
C LEU A 224 -11.15 21.85 -19.84
N ASP A 225 -11.00 22.22 -18.57
CA ASP A 225 -9.99 23.19 -18.13
C ASP A 225 -8.87 22.45 -17.41
N LEU A 226 -7.65 22.58 -17.94
CA LEU A 226 -6.45 22.00 -17.32
C LEU A 226 -5.78 23.06 -16.45
N LYS A 227 -5.76 22.86 -15.13
CA LYS A 227 -4.98 23.71 -14.22
C LYS A 227 -3.66 23.03 -13.89
N MET A 228 -2.57 23.66 -14.31
CA MET A 228 -1.22 23.25 -13.93
C MET A 228 -0.78 24.13 -12.75
N GLY A 229 -0.47 23.51 -11.61
CA GLY A 229 0.09 24.21 -10.46
C GLY A 229 1.58 24.50 -10.69
N VAL A 230 2.02 25.72 -10.34
CA VAL A 230 3.44 26.09 -10.21
C VAL A 230 3.86 25.87 -8.77
#